data_AF-A0A0G1DPE5-F1
#
_entry.id   AF-A0A0G1DPE5-F1
#
_cell.length_a   1.000
_cell.length_b   1.000
_cell.length_c   1.000
_cell.angle_alpha   90.00
_cell.angle_beta   90.00
_cell.angle_gamma   90.00
#
_symmetry.space_group_name_H-M   'P 1'
#
loop_
_entity.id
_entity.type
_entity.pdbx_description
1 polymer ?
#
loop_
_entity_poly.entity_id
_entity_poly.type
_entity_poly.pdbx_seq_one_letter_code
_entity_poly.pdbx_strand_id
1 'polypeptide(L)'
;MKMKQVFLLAYALIFFYAAEDVLAYNDISTHPKLTEKTALFFNGVFGPKLNSEEVLWLAEGAENEDTPPRWINHFYDPQTGLGWTSERMGTLSPQ
;
A
#
# COMPACT_ATOMS: atom_id res chain seq x y z
N MET A 1 -17.51 4.53 -41.00
CA MET A 1 -16.54 5.30 -40.20
C MET A 1 -15.41 5.76 -41.11
N LYS A 2 -14.98 7.01 -41.06
CA LYS A 2 -13.84 7.49 -41.86
C LYS A 2 -12.55 6.83 -41.35
N MET A 3 -11.58 6.60 -42.23
CA MET A 3 -10.30 5.95 -41.89
C MET A 3 -9.61 6.55 -40.65
N LYS A 4 -9.65 7.88 -40.50
CA LYS A 4 -9.12 8.59 -39.31
C LYS A 4 -9.79 8.17 -37.99
N GLN A 5 -11.08 7.87 -38.01
CA GLN A 5 -11.83 7.42 -36.84
C GLN A 5 -11.44 5.98 -36.46
N VAL A 6 -11.12 5.13 -37.43
CA VAL A 6 -10.63 3.76 -37.18
C VAL A 6 -9.26 3.81 -36.50
N PHE A 7 -8.35 4.67 -36.98
CA PHE A 7 -7.04 4.87 -36.37
C PHE A 7 -7.14 5.39 -34.93
N LEU A 8 -8.02 6.36 -34.66
CA LEU A 8 -8.24 6.88 -33.32
C LEU A 8 -8.79 5.81 -32.36
N LEU A 9 -9.74 4.99 -32.83
CA LEU A 9 -10.28 3.89 -32.04
C LEU A 9 -9.23 2.81 -31.76
N ALA A 10 -8.44 2.43 -32.76
CA ALA A 10 -7.36 1.46 -32.58
C ALA A 10 -6.31 1.98 -31.57
N TYR A 11 -5.94 3.26 -31.68
CA TYR A 11 -5.02 3.89 -30.74
C TYR A 11 -5.57 3.91 -29.30
N ALA A 12 -6.84 4.29 -29.14
CA ALA A 12 -7.49 4.28 -27.83
C ALA A 12 -7.53 2.86 -27.23
N LEU A 13 -7.89 1.84 -28.02
CA LEU A 13 -7.93 0.46 -27.56
C LEU A 13 -6.55 -0.06 -27.13
N ILE A 14 -5.50 0.29 -27.87
CA ILE A 14 -4.12 -0.06 -27.49
C ILE A 14 -3.73 0.65 -26.18
N PHE A 15 -4.07 1.94 -26.04
CA PHE A 15 -3.77 2.70 -24.83
C PHE A 15 -4.48 2.14 -23.58
N PHE A 16 -5.75 1.75 -23.70
CA PHE A 16 -6.50 1.13 -22.61
C PHE A 16 -6.02 -0.28 -22.29
N TYR A 17 -5.57 -1.06 -23.29
CA TYR A 17 -5.01 -2.40 -23.06
C TYR A 17 -3.61 -2.35 -22.44
N ALA A 18 -2.83 -1.31 -22.73
CA ALA A 18 -1.48 -1.10 -22.19
C ALA A 18 -1.47 -0.28 -20.89
N ALA A 19 -2.63 0.06 -20.34
CA ALA A 19 -2.72 0.70 -19.04
C ALA A 19 -2.43 -0.35 -17.96
N GLU A 20 -1.22 -0.31 -17.41
CA GLU A 20 -0.86 -1.09 -16.21
C GLU A 20 -1.55 -0.50 -14.97
N ASP A 21 -1.87 -1.35 -14.00
CA ASP A 21 -2.35 -0.90 -12.70
C ASP A 21 -1.27 -0.01 -12.05
N VAL A 22 -1.68 1.15 -11.55
CA VAL A 22 -0.79 2.01 -10.75
C VAL A 22 -0.66 1.37 -9.36
N LEU A 23 0.18 0.34 -9.26
CA LEU A 23 0.41 -0.48 -8.06
C LEU A 23 1.04 0.30 -6.89
N ALA A 24 1.38 1.58 -7.08
CA ALA A 24 2.02 2.42 -6.07
C ALA A 24 1.17 2.62 -4.79
N TYR A 25 -0.14 2.37 -4.86
CA TYR A 25 -1.05 2.48 -3.72
C TYR A 25 -1.49 1.14 -3.13
N ASN A 26 -0.88 0.02 -3.56
CA ASN A 26 -1.25 -1.30 -3.06
C ASN A 26 -0.50 -1.61 -1.76
N ASP A 27 -1.22 -2.03 -0.72
CA ASP A 27 -0.73 -2.37 0.61
C ASP A 27 0.23 -3.57 0.60
N ILE A 28 0.05 -4.50 -0.35
CA ILE A 28 0.92 -5.68 -0.50
C ILE A 28 2.34 -5.36 -1.01
N SER A 29 2.60 -4.11 -1.43
CA SER A 29 3.85 -3.75 -2.10
C SER A 29 4.87 -3.12 -1.16
N THR A 30 4.52 -1.97 -0.56
CA THR A 30 5.50 -1.10 0.09
C THR A 30 5.69 -1.46 1.56
N HIS A 31 4.61 -1.66 2.31
CA HIS A 31 4.67 -1.96 3.75
C HIS A 31 5.45 -3.24 4.06
N PRO A 32 5.18 -4.39 3.40
CA PRO A 32 5.90 -5.63 3.68
C PRO A 32 7.36 -5.53 3.25
N LYS A 33 7.61 -4.90 2.08
CA LYS A 33 8.96 -4.81 1.52
C LYS A 33 9.88 -3.90 2.32
N LEU A 34 9.37 -2.74 2.77
CA LEU A 34 10.12 -1.84 3.64
C LEU A 34 10.46 -2.52 4.97
N THR A 35 9.50 -3.24 5.54
CA THR A 35 9.68 -3.97 6.81
C THR A 35 10.71 -5.08 6.69
N GLU A 36 10.64 -5.90 5.65
CA GLU A 36 11.64 -6.92 5.33
C GLU A 36 13.04 -6.31 5.24
N LYS A 37 13.20 -5.20 4.50
CA LYS A 37 14.51 -4.53 4.34
C LYS A 37 15.05 -3.98 5.64
N THR A 38 14.19 -3.43 6.49
CA THR A 38 14.56 -2.96 7.83
C THR A 38 15.00 -4.12 8.73
N ALA A 39 14.31 -5.24 8.73
CA ALA A 39 14.66 -6.42 9.52
C ALA A 39 16.00 -7.05 9.07
N LEU A 40 16.23 -7.11 7.75
CA LEU A 40 17.51 -7.55 7.20
C LEU A 40 18.65 -6.58 7.52
N PHE A 41 18.38 -5.27 7.51
CA PHE A 41 19.35 -4.25 7.95
C PHE A 41 19.69 -4.43 9.44
N PHE A 42 18.69 -4.63 10.30
CA PHE A 42 18.88 -4.92 11.72
C PHE A 42 19.83 -6.12 11.93
N ASN A 43 19.61 -7.23 11.21
CA ASN A 43 20.49 -8.40 11.27
C ASN A 43 21.95 -8.15 10.81
N GLY A 44 22.17 -7.11 10.01
CA GLY A 44 23.49 -6.67 9.57
C GLY A 44 24.24 -5.84 10.60
N VAL A 45 23.52 -5.18 11.52
CA VAL A 45 24.09 -4.21 12.48
C VAL A 45 24.04 -4.72 13.92
N PHE A 46 23.00 -5.47 14.29
CA PHE A 46 22.68 -5.82 15.66
C PHE A 46 22.51 -7.33 15.85
N GLY A 47 22.46 -7.74 17.12
CA GLY A 47 22.13 -9.11 17.54
C GLY A 47 21.28 -9.13 18.81
N PRO A 48 20.58 -10.24 19.12
CA PRO A 48 20.51 -11.49 18.35
C PRO A 48 19.80 -11.30 17.00
N LYS A 49 20.17 -12.13 16.02
CA LYS A 49 19.62 -12.02 14.66
C LYS A 49 18.24 -12.66 14.59
N LEU A 50 17.37 -12.01 13.83
CA LEU A 50 16.11 -12.58 13.38
C LEU A 50 16.40 -13.68 12.36
N ASN A 51 15.72 -14.82 12.49
CA ASN A 51 15.72 -15.85 11.47
C ASN A 51 14.76 -15.47 10.32
N SER A 52 14.79 -16.23 9.23
CA SER A 52 13.98 -15.91 8.04
C SER A 52 12.47 -15.92 8.29
N GLU A 53 11.98 -16.78 9.17
CA GLU A 53 10.56 -16.87 9.52
C GLU A 53 10.13 -15.62 10.31
N GLU A 54 10.94 -15.18 11.26
CA GLU A 54 10.68 -13.94 12.01
C GLU A 54 10.66 -12.71 11.11
N VAL A 55 11.55 -12.64 10.10
CA VAL A 55 11.54 -11.56 9.10
C VAL A 55 10.24 -11.60 8.28
N LEU A 56 9.77 -12.79 7.91
CA LEU A 56 8.51 -12.94 7.16
C LEU A 56 7.30 -12.55 8.01
N TRP A 57 7.25 -12.94 9.29
CA TRP A 57 6.18 -12.52 10.19
C TRP A 57 6.12 -11.01 10.38
N LEU A 58 7.26 -10.32 10.41
CA LEU A 58 7.28 -8.86 10.45
C LEU A 58 6.68 -8.26 9.17
N ALA A 59 7.06 -8.77 8.00
CA ALA A 59 6.55 -8.29 6.72
C ALA A 59 5.02 -8.55 6.59
N GLU A 60 4.56 -9.74 6.98
CA GLU A 60 3.14 -10.10 7.01
C GLU A 60 2.36 -9.23 8.01
N GLY A 61 2.95 -8.97 9.18
CA GLY A 61 2.36 -8.05 10.16
C GLY A 61 2.16 -6.64 9.61
N ALA A 62 3.11 -6.15 8.82
CA ALA A 62 3.02 -4.85 8.16
C ALA A 62 1.96 -4.80 7.06
N GLU A 63 1.77 -5.88 6.30
CA GLU A 63 0.66 -5.99 5.33
C GLU A 63 -0.69 -5.97 6.05
N ASN A 64 -0.80 -6.78 7.10
CA ASN A 64 -2.06 -6.98 7.79
C ASN A 64 -2.57 -5.68 8.45
N GLU A 65 -1.70 -4.72 8.81
CA GLU A 65 -2.11 -3.45 9.44
C GLU A 65 -3.07 -2.62 8.57
N ASP A 66 -3.02 -2.76 7.25
CA ASP A 66 -3.95 -2.11 6.32
C ASP A 66 -5.33 -2.79 6.29
N THR A 67 -5.51 -3.93 6.99
CA THR A 67 -6.81 -4.61 7.10
C THR A 67 -7.83 -3.74 7.84
N PRO A 68 -9.00 -3.44 7.23
CA PRO A 68 -10.05 -2.68 7.90
C PRO A 68 -10.49 -3.34 9.23
N PRO A 69 -10.70 -2.56 10.31
CA PRO A 69 -10.68 -1.10 10.39
C PRO A 69 -9.35 -0.50 10.90
N ARG A 70 -8.25 -1.26 10.95
CA ARG A 70 -6.99 -0.81 11.57
C ARG A 70 -6.36 0.40 10.87
N TRP A 71 -6.59 0.51 9.56
CA TRP A 71 -6.18 1.64 8.72
C TRP A 71 -6.60 3.04 9.22
N ILE A 72 -7.55 3.15 10.15
CA ILE A 72 -7.95 4.43 10.78
C ILE A 72 -6.76 5.02 11.56
N ASN A 73 -5.87 4.17 12.07
CA ASN A 73 -4.70 4.56 12.86
C ASN A 73 -3.53 5.09 12.00
N HIS A 74 -3.64 5.12 10.66
CA HIS A 74 -2.54 5.50 9.76
C HIS A 74 -2.29 7.00 9.64
N PHE A 75 -3.13 7.80 10.29
CA PHE A 75 -3.03 9.26 10.26
C PHE A 75 -2.63 9.77 11.63
N TYR A 76 -1.60 10.62 11.65
CA TYR A 76 -1.10 11.29 12.84
C TYR A 76 -0.69 12.71 12.48
N ASP A 77 -1.20 13.70 13.22
CA ASP A 77 -0.77 15.09 13.12
C ASP A 77 0.30 15.38 14.18
N PRO A 78 1.56 15.64 13.79
CA PRO A 78 2.64 15.92 14.73
C PRO A 78 2.53 17.27 15.44
N GLN A 79 1.70 18.21 14.95
CA GLN A 79 1.51 19.51 15.59
C GLN A 79 0.54 19.41 16.78
N THR A 80 -0.49 18.59 16.65
CA THR A 80 -1.55 18.43 17.68
C THR A 80 -1.41 17.14 18.49
N GLY A 81 -0.65 16.15 17.99
CA GLY A 81 -0.52 14.82 18.58
C GLY A 81 -1.75 13.94 18.39
N LEU A 82 -2.69 14.36 17.53
CA LEU A 82 -3.96 13.67 17.31
C LEU A 82 -3.91 12.78 16.07
N GLY A 83 -4.59 11.64 16.14
CA GLY A 83 -4.86 10.78 14.99
C GLY A 83 -6.24 11.06 14.38
N TRP A 84 -6.54 10.41 13.26
CA TRP A 84 -7.87 10.52 12.64
C TRP A 84 -8.91 9.75 13.45
N THR A 85 -10.04 10.39 13.75
CA THR A 85 -11.12 9.83 14.61
C THR A 85 -12.18 9.05 13.83
N SER A 86 -11.99 8.84 12.53
CA SER A 86 -12.95 8.19 11.63
C SER A 86 -14.30 8.88 11.44
N GLU A 87 -14.48 10.11 11.94
CA GLU A 87 -15.71 10.92 11.83
C GLU A 87 -16.15 11.22 10.38
N ARG A 88 -15.33 10.89 9.38
CA ARG A 88 -15.58 11.18 7.96
C ARG A 88 -15.36 9.95 7.06
N MET A 89 -15.70 8.75 7.52
CA MET A 89 -15.60 7.50 6.73
C MET A 89 -16.79 7.26 5.78
N GLY A 90 -17.67 8.24 5.58
CA GLY A 90 -18.86 8.08 4.75
C GLY A 90 -19.81 7.04 5.35
N THR A 91 -20.19 6.01 4.59
CA THR A 91 -21.14 4.96 5.03
C THR A 91 -20.61 4.07 6.15
N LEU A 92 -19.31 4.14 6.46
CA LEU A 92 -18.68 3.37 7.55
C LEU A 92 -18.52 4.18 8.86
N SER A 93 -19.00 5.43 8.88
CA SER A 93 -18.91 6.28 10.08
C SER A 93 -19.85 5.74 11.18
N PRO A 94 -19.40 5.64 12.45
CA PRO A 94 -20.31 5.41 13.57
C PRO A 94 -21.40 6.50 13.58
N GLN A 95 -22.67 6.08 13.66
CA GLN A 95 -23.81 6.99 13.77
C GLN A 95 -23.88 7.61 15.16
#